data_AF-A0A4Y2QWU7-F1
#
_entry.id   AF-A0A4Y2QWU7-F1
#
_cell.length_a   1.000
_cell.length_b   1.000
_cell.length_c   1.000
_cell.angle_alpha   90.00
_cell.angle_beta   90.00
_cell.angle_gamma   90.00
#
_symmetry.space_group_name_H-M   'P 1'
#
loop_
_entity.id
_entity.type
_entity.pdbx_description
1 polymer ?
#
loop_
_entity_poly.entity_id
_entity_poly.type
_entity_poly.pdbx_seq_one_letter_code
_entity_poly.pdbx_strand_id
1 'polypeptide(L)'
;MQVFFNSEATIDQVAKAVETFLIHLYGDNPRTSACDLNHLHYTLFTQSATKARSTIARLPPTMDAARFHALRFYLQKQKWLGHEKNPL
;
A
#
# COMPACT_ATOMS: atom_id res chain seq x y z
N MET A 1 -6.38 8.11 -4.57
CA MET A 1 -6.15 7.89 -6.02
C MET A 1 -5.74 9.15 -6.78
N GLN A 2 -6.30 10.34 -6.51
CA GLN A 2 -5.93 11.59 -7.20
C GLN A 2 -4.45 11.98 -7.06
N VAL A 3 -3.81 11.65 -5.92
CA VAL A 3 -2.38 11.94 -5.67
C VAL A 3 -1.45 11.45 -6.78
N PHE A 4 -1.77 10.34 -7.45
CA PHE A 4 -0.92 9.80 -8.51
C PHE A 4 -0.95 10.61 -9.81
N PHE A 5 -1.89 11.54 -9.96
CA PHE A 5 -1.97 12.45 -11.10
C PHE A 5 -1.29 13.80 -10.82
N ASN A 6 -1.09 14.16 -9.55
CA ASN A 6 -0.43 15.40 -9.19
C ASN A 6 1.09 15.26 -9.37
N SER A 7 1.69 16.06 -10.27
CA SER A 7 3.15 16.06 -10.45
C SER A 7 3.90 16.54 -9.22
N GLU A 8 3.28 17.40 -8.40
CA GLU A 8 3.91 17.97 -7.20
C GLU A 8 3.63 17.13 -5.95
N ALA A 9 3.09 15.92 -6.12
CA ALA A 9 2.91 15.01 -5.00
C ALA A 9 4.28 14.58 -4.43
N THR A 10 4.40 14.66 -3.11
CA THR A 10 5.58 14.16 -2.41
C THR A 10 5.54 12.63 -2.31
N ILE A 11 6.71 12.01 -2.12
CA ILE A 11 6.81 10.56 -1.90
C ILE A 11 5.95 10.13 -0.69
N ASP A 12 5.91 10.94 0.37
CA ASP A 12 5.14 10.63 1.57
C ASP A 12 3.63 10.74 1.31
N GLN A 13 3.17 11.68 0.49
CA GLN A 13 1.76 11.75 0.08
C GLN A 13 1.35 10.53 -0.75
N VAL A 14 2.21 10.08 -1.66
CA VAL A 14 2.00 8.86 -2.45
C VAL A 14 1.97 7.62 -1.54
N ALA A 15 2.93 7.51 -0.61
CA ALA A 15 3.01 6.43 0.36
C ALA A 15 1.76 6.39 1.28
N LYS A 16 1.33 7.55 1.78
CA LYS A 16 0.15 7.62 2.65
C LYS A 16 -1.13 7.25 1.92
N ALA A 17 -1.26 7.64 0.67
CA ALA A 17 -2.42 7.29 -0.13
C ALA A 17 -2.49 5.79 -0.44
N VAL A 18 -1.37 5.13 -0.76
CA VAL A 18 -1.37 3.68 -0.98
C VAL A 18 -1.62 2.93 0.33
N GLU A 19 -1.04 3.38 1.44
CA GLU A 19 -1.27 2.79 2.76
C GLU A 19 -2.76 2.83 3.10
N THR A 20 -3.37 4.02 2.97
CA THR A 20 -4.79 4.22 3.24
C THR A 20 -5.65 3.32 2.34
N PHE A 21 -5.34 3.25 1.04
CA PHE A 21 -6.06 2.38 0.11
C PHE A 21 -5.97 0.90 0.50
N LEU A 22 -4.78 0.41 0.85
CA LEU A 22 -4.56 -0.98 1.25
C LEU A 22 -5.22 -1.31 2.58
N ILE A 23 -5.20 -0.39 3.56
CA ILE A 23 -5.93 -0.58 4.82
C ILE A 23 -7.44 -0.70 4.55
N HIS A 24 -8.03 0.10 3.67
CA HIS A 24 -9.44 -0.06 3.33
C HIS A 24 -9.71 -1.36 2.56
N LEU A 25 -8.83 -1.75 1.64
CA LEU A 25 -8.99 -2.95 0.82
C LEU A 25 -8.91 -4.25 1.63
N TYR A 26 -8.03 -4.31 2.64
CA TYR A 26 -7.77 -5.52 3.43
C TYR A 26 -8.35 -5.45 4.86
N GLY A 27 -8.63 -4.25 5.37
CA GLY A 27 -9.03 -3.98 6.75
C GLY A 27 -10.54 -3.85 6.97
N ASP A 28 -11.37 -4.14 5.96
CA ASP A 28 -12.85 -4.11 6.05
C ASP A 28 -13.46 -5.18 7.00
N ASN A 29 -12.62 -5.79 7.84
CA ASN A 29 -13.05 -6.65 8.93
C ASN A 29 -13.09 -5.81 10.23
N PRO A 30 -14.26 -5.66 10.88
CA PRO A 30 -14.42 -4.85 12.09
C PRO A 30 -13.60 -5.35 13.29
N ARG A 31 -13.02 -6.55 13.23
CA ARG A 31 -12.06 -7.06 14.23
C ARG A 31 -10.63 -6.56 14.04
N THR A 32 -10.37 -5.79 12.99
CA THR A 32 -9.05 -5.34 12.54
C THR A 32 -9.03 -3.82 12.45
N SER A 33 -9.20 -3.15 13.59
CA SER A 33 -8.94 -1.70 13.69
C SER A 33 -7.43 -1.47 13.73
N ALA A 34 -6.77 -1.62 12.59
CA ALA A 34 -5.33 -1.42 12.50
C ALA A 34 -4.98 0.08 12.39
N CYS A 35 -4.01 0.54 13.19
CA CYS A 35 -3.49 1.91 13.14
C CYS A 35 -2.68 2.18 11.86
N ASP A 36 -2.00 1.15 11.34
CA ASP A 36 -1.14 1.20 10.16
C ASP A 36 -1.15 -0.13 9.38
N LEU A 37 -0.58 -0.13 8.18
CA LEU A 37 -0.59 -1.28 7.27
C LEU A 37 0.25 -2.46 7.78
N ASN A 38 1.34 -2.21 8.51
CA ASN A 38 2.18 -3.28 9.05
C ASN A 38 1.47 -4.00 10.20
N HIS A 39 0.77 -3.25 11.06
CA HIS A 39 -0.09 -3.83 12.09
C HIS A 39 -1.20 -4.67 11.46
N LEU A 40 -1.87 -4.18 10.42
CA LEU A 40 -2.88 -4.95 9.68
C LEU A 40 -2.28 -6.24 9.10
N HIS A 41 -1.12 -6.15 8.44
CA HIS A 41 -0.42 -7.30 7.87
C HIS A 41 -0.10 -8.34 8.94
N TYR A 42 0.44 -7.93 10.08
CA TYR A 42 0.76 -8.83 11.20
C TYR A 42 -0.49 -9.50 11.79
N THR A 43 -1.57 -8.73 12.00
CA THR A 43 -2.84 -9.29 12.50
C THR A 43 -3.40 -10.33 11.54
N LEU A 44 -3.42 -10.05 10.24
CA LEU A 44 -3.92 -11.00 9.23
C LEU A 44 -3.00 -12.21 9.11
N PHE A 45 -1.68 -12.02 9.20
CA PHE A 45 -0.71 -13.11 9.20
C PHE A 45 -0.95 -14.07 10.35
N THR A 46 -1.01 -13.57 11.59
CA THR A 46 -1.24 -14.38 12.79
C THR A 46 -2.58 -15.12 12.75
N GLN A 47 -3.65 -14.46 12.30
CA GLN A 47 -4.95 -15.09 12.07
C GLN A 47 -4.92 -16.17 10.98
N SER A 48 -4.07 -16.02 9.96
CA SER A 48 -3.93 -17.01 8.90
C SER A 48 -3.11 -18.22 9.33
N ALA A 49 -2.13 -18.03 10.21
CA ALA A 49 -1.24 -19.07 10.70
C ALA A 49 -1.93 -20.11 11.59
N THR A 50 -3.04 -19.73 12.25
CA THR A 50 -3.85 -20.65 13.07
C THR A 50 -4.82 -21.52 12.26
N LYS A 51 -4.96 -21.27 10.95
CA LYS A 51 -5.87 -22.02 10.09
C LYS A 51 -5.15 -23.22 9.47
N ALA A 52 -5.85 -24.36 9.38
CA ALA A 52 -5.33 -25.59 8.78
C ALA A 52 -4.88 -25.43 7.31
N ARG A 53 -5.40 -24.41 6.62
CA ARG A 53 -4.91 -23.96 5.31
C ARG A 53 -4.70 -22.45 5.37
N SER A 54 -3.47 -22.03 5.60
CA SER A 54 -3.11 -20.61 5.51
C SER A 54 -3.15 -20.17 4.04
N THR A 55 -3.67 -18.97 3.79
CA THR A 55 -3.69 -18.38 2.44
C THR A 55 -2.76 -17.17 2.43
N ILE A 56 -1.45 -17.42 2.53
CA ILE A 56 -0.40 -16.38 2.60
C ILE A 56 -0.51 -15.40 1.42
N ALA A 57 -0.90 -15.89 0.23
CA ALA A 57 -1.11 -15.07 -0.95
C ALA A 57 -2.23 -14.01 -0.83
N ARG A 58 -3.07 -14.07 0.20
CA ARG A 58 -4.15 -13.09 0.47
C ARG A 58 -3.76 -12.03 1.49
N LEU A 59 -2.54 -12.07 2.01
CA LEU A 59 -2.07 -11.05 2.94
C LEU A 59 -1.83 -9.73 2.18
N PRO A 60 -2.09 -8.57 2.82
CA PRO A 60 -1.63 -7.30 2.27
C PRO A 60 -0.10 -7.29 2.16
N PRO A 61 0.48 -6.47 1.28
CA PRO A 61 1.92 -6.24 1.30
C PRO A 61 2.34 -5.53 2.61
N THR A 62 3.62 -5.63 2.96
CA THR A 62 4.22 -4.76 4.00
C THR A 62 4.22 -3.31 3.56
N MET A 63 4.35 -2.38 4.52
CA MET A 63 4.41 -0.94 4.22
C MET A 63 5.56 -0.59 3.27
N ASP A 64 6.74 -1.21 3.44
CA ASP A 64 7.88 -0.97 2.56
C ASP A 64 7.61 -1.45 1.13
N ALA A 65 7.06 -2.66 0.97
CA ALA A 65 6.69 -3.18 -0.33
C ALA A 65 5.62 -2.31 -1.02
N ALA A 66 4.61 -1.86 -0.27
CA ALA A 66 3.59 -0.94 -0.74
C ALA A 66 4.20 0.40 -1.19
N ARG A 67 5.13 0.96 -0.41
CA ARG A 67 5.82 2.21 -0.72
C ARG A 67 6.63 2.10 -2.01
N PHE A 68 7.43 1.05 -2.16
CA PHE A 68 8.20 0.83 -3.40
C PHE A 68 7.30 0.65 -4.61
N HIS A 69 6.23 -0.13 -4.49
CA HIS A 69 5.30 -0.36 -5.59
C HIS A 69 4.56 0.92 -5.99
N ALA A 70 4.09 1.70 -5.01
CA ALA A 70 3.42 2.96 -5.25
C ALA A 70 4.34 4.00 -5.89
N LEU A 71 5.60 4.08 -5.43
CA LEU A 71 6.58 5.00 -6.02
C LEU A 71 6.90 4.63 -7.47
N ARG A 72 7.10 3.33 -7.75
CA ARG A 72 7.32 2.84 -9.12
C ARG A 72 6.16 3.20 -10.03
N PHE A 73 4.94 2.92 -9.59
CA PHE A 73 3.73 3.26 -10.33
C PHE A 73 3.58 4.77 -10.55
N TYR A 74 3.84 5.58 -9.51
CA TYR A 74 3.81 7.03 -9.58
C TYR A 74 4.79 7.55 -10.64
N LEU A 75 6.07 7.18 -10.57
CA LEU A 75 7.08 7.62 -11.53
C LEU A 75 6.74 7.21 -12.96
N GLN A 76 6.30 5.97 -13.17
CA GLN A 76 5.89 5.48 -14.48
C GLN A 76 4.72 6.28 -15.05
N LYS A 77 3.73 6.59 -14.21
CA LYS A 77 2.58 7.39 -14.61
C LYS A 77 2.96 8.84 -14.89
N GLN A 78 3.80 9.46 -14.07
CA GLN A 78 4.27 10.83 -14.29
C GLN A 78 5.04 10.93 -15.61
N LYS A 79 5.84 9.92 -15.96
CA LYS A 79 6.47 9.82 -17.29
C LYS A 79 5.45 9.79 -18.42
N TRP A 80 4.36 9.02 -18.30
CA TRP A 80 3.29 9.01 -19.31
C TRP A 80 2.55 10.34 -19.45
N LEU A 81 2.51 11.15 -18.39
CA LEU A 81 1.90 12.48 -18.39
C LEU A 81 2.86 13.60 -18.86
N GLY A 82 4.11 13.28 -19.23
CA GLY A 82 5.11 14.27 -19.63
C GLY A 82 5.78 14.99 -18.46
N HIS A 83 5.56 14.54 -17.23
CA HIS A 83 6.19 15.07 -16.01
C HIS A 83 7.30 14.14 -15.55
N GLU A 84 8.28 13.85 -16.40
CA GLU A 84 9.38 12.95 -16.02
C GLU A 84 10.09 13.50 -14.77
N LYS A 85 10.10 12.69 -13.70
CA LYS A 85 10.71 13.01 -12.41
C LYS A 85 12.07 12.35 -12.33
N ASN A 86 13.05 13.02 -11.75
CA ASN A 86 14.31 12.38 -11.39
C ASN A 86 14.03 11.29 -10.35
N PRO A 87 14.40 10.02 -10.59
CA PRO A 87 14.18 8.94 -9.63
C PRO A 87 15.11 9.00 -8.40
N LEU A 88 16.02 9.99 -8.35
CA LEU A 88 17.06 10.17 -7.34
C LEU A 88 16.99 11.57 -6.70
#